data_AF-A0A7K2NR29-F1
#
_entry.id   AF-A0A7K2NR29-F1
#
_cell.length_a   1.000
_cell.length_b   1.000
_cell.length_c   1.000
_cell.angle_alpha   90.00
_cell.angle_beta   90.00
_cell.angle_gamma   90.00
#
_symmetry.space_group_name_H-M   'P 1'
#
loop_
_entity.id
_entity.type
_entity.pdbx_description
1 polymer ?
#
loop_
_entity_poly.entity_id
_entity_poly.type
_entity_poly.pdbx_seq_one_letter_code
_entity_poly.pdbx_strand_id
1 'polypeptide(L)'
;MSNTETHPAEVRCGAGEDGVPAAGVEILTARDVPLGGPRAMTVRRTLPQRARTLIGAWCFADHYGPDEVSRSGGMDVAPHPHIGLQTVSWLFSGEIE
;
A
#
# COMPACT_ATOMS: atom_id res chain seq x y z
N MET A 1 -4.19 -9.94 -13.08
CA MET A 1 -5.63 -9.88 -12.73
C MET A 1 -5.75 -10.49 -11.35
N SER A 2 -6.07 -9.70 -10.34
CA SER A 2 -6.35 -10.19 -8.98
C SER A 2 -7.61 -11.07 -9.01
N ASN A 3 -7.65 -12.07 -8.14
CA ASN A 3 -8.81 -12.94 -7.93
C ASN A 3 -10.06 -12.09 -7.64
N THR A 4 -11.17 -12.34 -8.33
CA THR A 4 -12.45 -11.62 -8.15
C THR A 4 -13.41 -12.33 -7.20
N GLU A 5 -13.00 -13.44 -6.59
CA GLU A 5 -13.78 -14.15 -5.59
C GLU A 5 -14.04 -13.26 -4.36
N THR A 6 -15.30 -13.22 -3.92
CA THR A 6 -15.71 -12.50 -2.70
C THR A 6 -15.30 -13.21 -1.42
N HIS A 7 -15.01 -14.52 -1.52
CA HIS A 7 -14.60 -15.39 -0.41
C HIS A 7 -13.41 -16.25 -0.84
N PRO A 8 -12.23 -15.66 -1.08
CA PRO A 8 -11.05 -16.45 -1.45
C PRO A 8 -10.68 -17.35 -0.27
N ALA A 9 -10.28 -18.58 -0.57
CA ALA A 9 -9.71 -19.46 0.44
C ALA A 9 -8.41 -18.83 0.99
N GLU A 10 -8.31 -18.70 2.31
CA GLU A 10 -7.09 -18.22 2.95
C GLU A 10 -5.95 -19.21 2.71
N VAL A 11 -4.80 -18.72 2.24
CA VAL A 11 -3.61 -19.53 2.00
C VAL A 11 -2.49 -19.03 2.91
N ARG A 12 -1.80 -19.96 3.57
CA ARG A 12 -0.60 -19.63 4.35
C ARG A 12 0.53 -19.23 3.40
N CYS A 13 0.92 -17.97 3.43
CA CYS A 13 2.10 -17.50 2.71
C CYS A 13 3.38 -18.01 3.39
N GLY A 14 4.21 -18.75 2.66
CA GLY A 14 5.57 -19.09 3.09
C GLY A 14 5.66 -20.21 4.15
N ALA A 15 5.42 -21.45 3.74
CA ALA A 15 6.11 -22.64 4.24
C ALA A 15 5.73 -23.79 3.30
N GLY A 16 6.73 -24.53 2.79
CA GLY A 16 6.47 -25.91 2.40
C GLY A 16 6.00 -26.70 3.64
N GLU A 17 5.39 -27.87 3.44
CA GLU A 17 4.79 -28.69 4.51
C GLU A 17 5.74 -28.94 5.71
N ASP A 18 7.06 -28.81 5.51
CA ASP A 18 8.13 -29.07 6.49
C ASP A 18 8.55 -27.88 7.37
N GLY A 19 7.89 -26.71 7.28
CA GLY A 19 8.21 -25.56 8.16
C GLY A 19 9.55 -24.87 7.87
N VAL A 20 10.23 -25.23 6.78
CA VAL A 20 11.40 -24.50 6.26
C VAL A 20 10.92 -23.20 5.62
N PRO A 21 11.52 -22.03 5.96
CA PRO A 21 11.22 -20.79 5.24
C PRO A 21 11.45 -21.02 3.75
N ALA A 22 10.44 -20.72 2.93
CA ALA A 22 10.61 -20.83 1.48
C ALA A 22 11.83 -19.98 1.08
N ALA A 23 12.86 -20.62 0.51
CA ALA A 23 13.98 -19.89 -0.07
C ALA A 23 13.40 -18.87 -1.07
N GLY A 24 13.69 -17.58 -0.88
CA GLY A 24 13.17 -16.50 -1.75
C GLY A 24 12.20 -15.50 -1.12
N VAL A 25 12.09 -15.40 0.21
CA VAL A 25 11.39 -14.27 0.85
C VAL A 25 12.24 -13.00 0.76
N GLU A 26 11.67 -11.96 0.17
CA GLU A 26 12.26 -10.61 0.10
C GLU A 26 11.50 -9.67 1.04
N ILE A 27 12.24 -8.89 1.84
CA ILE A 27 11.66 -7.85 2.70
C ILE A 27 11.85 -6.49 2.02
N LEU A 28 10.75 -5.83 1.70
CA LEU A 28 10.73 -4.46 1.18
C LEU A 28 10.38 -3.48 2.29
N THR A 29 11.35 -2.71 2.76
CA THR A 29 11.10 -1.62 3.74
C THR A 29 10.49 -0.42 3.04
N ALA A 30 9.49 0.22 3.66
CA ALA A 30 8.91 1.46 3.13
C ALA A 30 9.86 2.66 3.28
N ARG A 31 9.63 3.70 2.49
CA ARG A 31 10.27 5.02 2.66
C ARG A 31 9.23 6.10 2.91
N ASP A 32 9.60 7.11 3.69
CA ASP A 32 8.75 8.28 3.91
C ASP A 32 8.75 9.17 2.66
N VAL A 33 7.55 9.55 2.19
CA VAL A 33 7.36 10.46 1.05
C VAL A 33 6.23 11.44 1.31
N PRO A 34 6.32 12.68 0.81
CA PRO A 34 5.22 13.63 0.86
C PRO A 34 4.10 13.28 -0.14
N LEU A 35 2.85 13.45 0.29
CA LEU A 35 1.63 13.33 -0.52
C LEU A 35 0.82 14.63 -0.44
N GLY A 36 0.51 15.26 -1.58
CA GLY A 36 -0.34 16.46 -1.64
C GLY A 36 0.38 17.81 -1.83
N GLY A 37 1.65 17.81 -2.25
CA GLY A 37 2.35 19.06 -2.61
C GLY A 37 2.83 19.91 -1.41
N PRO A 38 2.73 21.25 -1.43
CA PRO A 38 3.32 22.13 -0.41
C PRO A 38 2.81 21.94 1.03
N ARG A 39 1.59 21.38 1.20
CA ARG A 39 1.02 21.01 2.51
C ARG A 39 0.93 19.49 2.67
N ALA A 40 1.92 18.79 2.12
CA ALA A 40 1.88 17.35 2.04
C ALA A 40 1.86 16.67 3.41
N MET A 41 0.98 15.69 3.55
CA MET A 41 1.11 14.69 4.60
C MET A 41 2.26 13.73 4.24
N THR A 42 2.91 13.15 5.25
CA THR A 42 3.93 12.12 5.00
C THR A 42 3.28 10.75 5.00
N VAL A 43 3.61 9.93 4.00
CA VAL A 43 3.14 8.54 3.89
C VAL A 43 4.33 7.61 3.74
N ARG A 44 4.15 6.35 4.14
CA ARG A 44 5.15 5.29 3.98
C ARG A 44 4.91 4.54 2.68
N ARG A 45 5.73 4.79 1.67
CA ARG A 45 5.62 4.16 0.35
C ARG A 45 6.42 2.87 0.27
N THR A 46 5.73 1.76 0.03
CA THR A 46 6.34 0.42 -0.16
C THR A 46 6.48 0.06 -1.63
N LEU A 47 5.57 0.48 -2.51
CA LEU A 47 5.70 0.30 -3.96
C LEU A 47 5.46 1.64 -4.69
N PRO A 48 6.19 1.94 -5.78
CA PRO A 48 7.29 1.15 -6.35
C PRO A 48 8.65 1.42 -5.65
N GLN A 49 9.56 0.45 -5.74
CA GLN A 49 10.97 0.56 -5.35
C GLN A 49 11.89 0.02 -6.44
N ARG A 50 13.17 0.39 -6.39
CA ARG A 50 14.19 -0.09 -7.34
C ARG A 50 14.28 -1.63 -7.36
N ALA A 51 14.16 -2.26 -6.19
CA ALA A 51 14.22 -3.72 -6.05
C ALA A 51 12.94 -4.42 -6.57
N ARG A 52 11.78 -3.76 -6.46
CA ARG A 52 10.48 -4.32 -6.84
C ARG A 52 9.53 -3.22 -7.28
N THR A 53 9.11 -3.27 -8.53
CA THR A 53 8.17 -2.30 -9.12
C THR A 53 6.71 -2.75 -9.04
N LEU A 54 6.47 -4.06 -9.03
CA LEU A 54 5.13 -4.67 -9.06
C LEU A 54 5.07 -5.89 -8.14
N ILE A 55 3.90 -6.17 -7.57
CA ILE A 55 3.53 -7.46 -6.96
C ILE A 55 2.21 -7.90 -7.59
N GLY A 56 2.25 -8.85 -8.53
CA GLY A 56 1.08 -9.19 -9.33
C GLY A 56 0.55 -7.94 -10.07
N ALA A 57 -0.71 -7.57 -9.82
CA ALA A 57 -1.32 -6.36 -10.37
C ALA A 57 -1.08 -5.09 -9.53
N TRP A 58 -0.51 -5.21 -8.33
CA TRP A 58 -0.25 -4.09 -7.44
C TRP A 58 1.01 -3.34 -7.89
N CYS A 59 0.82 -2.10 -8.36
CA CYS A 59 1.89 -1.24 -8.84
C CYS A 59 2.23 -0.07 -7.91
N PHE A 60 1.45 0.11 -6.86
CA PHE A 60 1.55 1.22 -5.92
C PHE A 60 1.00 0.80 -4.56
N ALA A 61 1.68 1.19 -3.48
CA ALA A 61 1.24 0.91 -2.12
C ALA A 61 1.82 1.95 -1.15
N ASP A 62 0.93 2.73 -0.54
CA ASP A 62 1.23 3.69 0.51
C ASP A 62 0.48 3.32 1.80
N HIS A 63 1.15 3.44 2.94
CA HIS A 63 0.54 3.33 4.26
C HIS A 63 0.52 4.71 4.92
N TYR A 64 -0.68 5.16 5.25
CA TYR A 64 -0.99 6.45 5.85
C TYR A 64 -1.07 6.31 7.37
N GLY A 65 -0.48 7.24 8.12
CA GLY A 65 -0.56 7.24 9.57
C GLY A 65 0.09 6.03 10.25
N PRO A 66 -0.27 5.72 11.52
CA PRO A 66 -1.25 6.46 12.32
C PRO A 66 -0.76 7.89 12.59
N ASP A 67 -1.59 8.88 12.22
CA ASP A 67 -1.28 10.31 12.36
C ASP A 67 -2.43 11.04 13.09
N GLU A 68 -2.08 12.03 13.92
CA GLU A 68 -3.05 12.93 14.55
C GLU A 68 -3.48 14.02 13.56
N VAL A 69 -4.38 13.65 12.65
CA VAL A 69 -4.79 14.49 11.51
C VAL A 69 -5.55 15.76 11.93
N SER A 70 -6.13 15.78 13.13
CA SER A 70 -6.76 16.96 13.71
C SER A 70 -5.80 18.15 13.86
N ARG A 71 -4.49 17.87 13.96
CA ARG A 71 -3.43 18.87 14.07
C ARG A 71 -2.69 19.11 12.76
N SER A 72 -2.44 18.06 11.98
CA SER A 72 -1.67 18.18 10.73
C SER A 72 -2.51 18.62 9.52
N GLY A 73 -3.84 18.59 9.64
CA GLY A 73 -4.77 18.89 8.54
C GLY A 73 -5.13 17.68 7.69
N GLY A 74 -4.51 16.52 7.93
CA GLY A 74 -4.84 15.27 7.25
C GLY A 74 -4.45 15.24 5.78
N MET A 75 -5.17 14.41 5.02
CA MET A 75 -4.95 14.24 3.59
C MET A 75 -5.66 15.35 2.81
N ASP A 76 -4.90 16.22 2.14
CA ASP A 76 -5.40 17.22 1.19
C ASP A 76 -4.72 16.98 -0.18
N VAL A 77 -5.41 16.25 -1.06
CA VAL A 77 -4.86 15.86 -2.37
C VAL A 77 -5.68 16.51 -3.47
N ALA A 78 -5.04 17.44 -4.20
CA ALA A 78 -5.68 18.15 -5.31
C ALA A 78 -6.16 17.20 -6.42
N PRO A 79 -7.16 17.59 -7.21
CA PRO A 79 -7.64 16.80 -8.34
C PRO A 79 -6.52 16.40 -9.30
N HIS A 80 -6.42 15.10 -9.61
CA HIS A 80 -5.43 14.56 -10.53
C HIS A 80 -5.98 13.32 -11.25
N PRO A 81 -5.61 13.09 -12.53
CA PRO A 81 -6.13 11.98 -13.30
C PRO A 81 -5.41 10.66 -13.01
N HIS A 82 -6.13 9.55 -13.20
CA HIS A 82 -5.58 8.19 -13.25
C HIS A 82 -6.03 7.50 -14.54
N ILE A 83 -5.15 6.71 -15.16
CA ILE A 83 -5.45 5.89 -16.34
C ILE A 83 -4.79 4.51 -16.21
N GLY A 84 -5.43 3.48 -16.76
CA GLY A 84 -4.85 2.13 -16.84
C GLY A 84 -4.64 1.43 -15.49
N LEU A 85 -5.27 1.92 -14.42
CA LEU A 85 -5.18 1.36 -13.07
C LEU A 85 -6.49 1.60 -12.29
N GLN A 86 -6.59 0.96 -11.13
CA GLN A 86 -7.63 1.23 -10.13
C GLN A 86 -6.96 1.61 -8.82
N THR A 87 -7.56 2.55 -8.09
CA THR A 87 -7.12 2.96 -6.75
C THR A 87 -8.08 2.38 -5.73
N VAL A 88 -7.53 1.77 -4.69
CA VAL A 88 -8.30 1.25 -3.55
C VAL A 88 -7.73 1.85 -2.28
N SER A 89 -8.61 2.41 -1.46
CA SER A 89 -8.29 2.90 -0.12
C SER A 89 -8.86 1.94 0.91
N TRP A 90 -8.00 1.39 1.77
CA TRP A 90 -8.41 0.54 2.88
C TRP A 90 -8.27 1.31 4.19
N LEU A 91 -9.40 1.73 4.76
CA LEU A 91 -9.42 2.59 5.95
C LEU A 91 -9.41 1.74 7.23
N PHE A 92 -8.36 1.89 8.03
CA PHE A 92 -8.26 1.23 9.35
C PHE A 92 -9.04 2.00 10.42
N SER A 93 -8.96 3.33 10.41
CA SER A 93 -9.65 4.24 11.34
C SER A 93 -9.72 5.65 10.76
N GLY A 94 -10.71 6.44 11.17
CA GLY A 94 -10.90 7.83 10.69
C GLY A 94 -11.91 7.92 9.56
N GLU A 95 -11.74 8.91 8.69
CA GLU A 95 -12.63 9.20 7.57
C GLU A 95 -11.82 9.75 6.38
N ILE A 96 -12.29 9.49 5.16
CA ILE A 96 -11.76 10.03 3.90
C ILE A 96 -12.97 10.44 3.04
N GLU A 97 -12.93 11.64 2.45
CA GLU A 97 -13.92 12.19 1.51
C GLU A 97 -13.29 12.50 0.15
#